data_AF-A0A975N9I4-F1
#
_entry.id   AF-A0A975N9I4-F1
#
_cell.length_a   1.000
_cell.length_b   1.000
_cell.length_c   1.000
_cell.angle_alpha   90.00
_cell.angle_beta   90.00
_cell.angle_gamma   90.00
#
_symmetry.space_group_name_H-M   'P 1'
#
loop_
_entity.id
_entity.type
_entity.pdbx_description
1 polymer ?
#
loop_
_entity_poly.entity_id
_entity_poly.type
_entity_poly.pdbx_seq_one_letter_code
_entity_poly.pdbx_strand_id
1 'polypeptide(L)'
;MFAGIASAKKHGETDERLHNVATWRETPFFTEQERAALALAEAATRIQDGAPGVTDEIWAAAAARFEEKQLSAIILHLAMTNMVNRINHTVREQAGKTW
;
A
#
# COMPACT_ATOMS: atom_id res chain seq x y z
N MET A 1 -6.34 7.38 -5.95
CA MET A 1 -4.91 7.66 -6.15
C MET A 1 -4.53 9.11 -5.79
N PHE A 2 -5.19 10.13 -6.35
CA PHE A 2 -4.87 11.54 -6.09
C PHE A 2 -4.85 11.97 -4.61
N ALA A 3 -5.86 11.59 -3.82
CA ALA A 3 -5.91 11.93 -2.40
C ALA A 3 -4.73 11.34 -1.59
N GLY A 4 -4.26 10.14 -1.97
CA GLY A 4 -3.11 9.50 -1.34
C GLY A 4 -1.80 10.25 -1.59
N ILE A 5 -1.59 10.70 -2.84
CA ILE A 5 -0.41 11.50 -3.22
C ILE A 5 -0.38 12.84 -2.47
N ALA A 6 -1.51 13.56 -2.45
CA ALA A 6 -1.60 14.85 -1.76
C ALA A 6 -1.34 14.73 -0.25
N SER A 7 -1.93 13.69 0.38
CA SER A 7 -1.68 13.41 1.80
C SER A 7 -0.23 13.04 2.07
N ALA A 8 0.39 12.18 1.24
CA ALA A 8 1.78 11.77 1.40
C ALA A 8 2.74 12.98 1.30
N LYS A 9 2.54 13.85 0.31
CA LYS A 9 3.32 15.10 0.17
C LYS A 9 3.19 16.00 1.41
N LYS A 10 1.99 16.13 1.97
CA LYS A 10 1.77 16.91 3.20
C LYS A 10 2.55 16.36 4.40
N HIS A 11 2.84 15.06 4.42
CA HIS A 11 3.61 14.39 5.47
C HIS A 11 5.11 14.24 5.12
N GLY A 12 5.61 14.93 4.09
CA GLY A 12 7.04 15.00 3.76
C GLY A 12 7.53 13.97 2.75
N GLU A 13 6.64 13.23 2.09
CA GLU A 13 7.04 12.31 1.02
C GLU A 13 7.54 13.06 -0.23
N THR A 14 8.52 12.50 -0.93
CA THR A 14 9.16 13.15 -2.09
C THR A 14 8.54 12.73 -3.41
N ASP A 15 8.63 13.59 -4.42
CA ASP A 15 8.17 13.27 -5.78
C ASP A 15 8.91 12.06 -6.38
N GLU A 16 10.21 11.92 -6.08
CA GLU A 16 11.03 10.78 -6.52
C GLU A 16 10.48 9.46 -5.96
N ARG A 17 10.22 9.39 -4.66
CA ARG A 17 9.67 8.19 -4.02
C ARG A 17 8.24 7.90 -4.48
N LEU A 18 7.38 8.91 -4.60
CA LEU A 18 6.02 8.75 -5.09
C LEU A 18 5.97 8.22 -6.53
N HIS A 19 6.87 8.68 -7.39
CA HIS A 19 6.93 8.21 -8.77
C HIS A 19 7.44 6.76 -8.86
N ASN A 20 8.34 6.38 -7.96
CA ASN A 20 8.99 5.06 -7.95
C ASN A 20 8.28 4.01 -7.09
N VAL A 21 7.17 4.34 -6.42
CA VAL A 21 6.44 3.36 -5.59
C VAL A 21 5.86 2.20 -6.40
N ALA A 22 5.52 2.43 -7.68
CA ALA A 22 5.05 1.37 -8.58
C ALA A 22 6.17 0.37 -8.95
N THR A 23 7.43 0.80 -8.88
CA THR A 23 8.63 0.02 -9.20
C THR A 23 9.49 -0.22 -7.96
N TRP A 24 8.87 -0.24 -6.77
CA TRP A 24 9.56 -0.25 -5.48
C TRP A 24 10.57 -1.38 -5.30
N ARG A 25 10.37 -2.54 -5.96
CA ARG A 25 11.29 -3.69 -5.90
C ARG A 25 12.63 -3.36 -6.53
N GLU A 26 12.63 -2.57 -7.59
CA GLU A 26 13.76 -2.27 -8.47
C GLU A 26 14.49 -0.97 -8.11
N THR A 27 14.01 -0.25 -7.09
CA THR A 27 14.52 1.09 -6.76
C THR A 27 15.14 1.15 -5.36
N PRO A 28 16.22 1.93 -5.16
CA PRO A 28 16.93 1.96 -3.88
C PRO A 28 16.26 2.84 -2.81
N PHE A 29 15.12 3.46 -3.12
CA PHE A 29 14.57 4.54 -2.31
C PHE A 29 13.84 4.09 -1.04
N PHE A 30 13.51 2.81 -0.93
CA PHE A 30 12.72 2.26 0.17
C PHE A 30 13.58 1.41 1.10
N THR A 31 13.47 1.67 2.39
CA THR A 31 14.11 0.88 3.44
C THR A 31 13.58 -0.55 3.46
N GLU A 32 14.33 -1.44 4.10
CA GLU A 32 13.92 -2.83 4.29
C GLU A 32 12.59 -2.98 5.06
N GLN A 33 12.28 -2.06 5.98
CA GLN A 33 10.99 -2.03 6.69
C GLN A 33 9.86 -1.60 5.75
N GLU A 34 10.06 -0.57 4.93
CA GLU A 34 9.08 -0.12 3.93
C GLU A 34 8.82 -1.17 2.85
N ARG A 35 9.87 -1.84 2.39
CA ARG A 35 9.78 -2.95 1.42
C ARG A 35 8.93 -4.11 1.95
N ALA A 36 9.02 -4.43 3.24
CA ALA A 36 8.15 -5.43 3.86
C ALA A 36 6.68 -4.98 3.88
N ALA A 37 6.41 -3.71 4.18
CA ALA A 37 5.05 -3.16 4.12
C ALA A 37 4.48 -3.14 2.69
N LEU A 38 5.30 -2.79 1.69
CA LEU A 38 4.90 -2.79 0.28
C LEU A 38 4.63 -4.21 -0.25
N ALA A 39 5.44 -5.19 0.16
CA ALA A 39 5.20 -6.60 -0.16
C ALA A 39 3.86 -7.09 0.43
N LEU A 40 3.60 -6.76 1.70
CA LEU A 40 2.33 -7.07 2.35
C LEU A 40 1.15 -6.39 1.65
N ALA A 41 1.30 -5.11 1.28
CA ALA A 41 0.28 -4.34 0.58
C ALA A 41 -0.08 -4.93 -0.78
N GLU A 42 0.92 -5.32 -1.57
CA GLU A 42 0.73 -5.95 -2.87
C GLU A 42 0.00 -7.30 -2.73
N ALA A 43 0.49 -8.16 -1.84
CA ALA A 43 -0.08 -9.48 -1.56
C ALA A 43 -1.53 -9.42 -1.06
N ALA A 44 -1.83 -8.50 -0.13
CA ALA A 44 -3.18 -8.35 0.42
C ALA A 44 -4.18 -7.71 -0.56
N THR A 45 -3.71 -7.04 -1.62
CA THR A 45 -4.57 -6.33 -2.57
C THR A 45 -4.93 -7.16 -3.80
N ARG A 46 -4.02 -8.04 -4.24
CA ARG A 46 -4.15 -8.82 -5.49
C ARG A 46 -4.96 -10.11 -5.36
N ILE A 47 -5.86 -10.18 -4.38
CA ILE A 47 -6.69 -11.36 -4.09
C ILE A 47 -7.50 -11.80 -5.32
N GLN A 48 -8.05 -10.84 -6.07
CA GLN A 48 -8.85 -11.11 -7.27
C GLN A 48 -8.03 -11.60 -8.48
N ASP A 49 -6.71 -11.50 -8.45
CA ASP A 49 -5.83 -11.91 -9.55
C ASP A 49 -5.50 -13.42 -9.49
N GLY A 50 -5.98 -14.14 -8.47
CA GLY A 50 -5.55 -15.52 -8.18
C GLY A 50 -4.11 -15.61 -7.65
N ALA A 51 -3.53 -14.48 -7.23
CA ALA A 51 -2.24 -14.46 -6.57
C ALA A 51 -2.30 -15.27 -5.26
N PRO A 52 -1.16 -15.83 -4.77
CA PRO A 52 -1.11 -16.60 -3.53
C PRO A 52 -1.60 -15.86 -2.28
N GLY A 53 -1.76 -14.54 -2.36
CA GLY A 53 -2.09 -13.68 -1.22
C GLY A 53 -0.87 -13.48 -0.32
N VAL A 54 -1.14 -13.24 0.96
CA VAL A 54 -0.11 -13.08 1.99
C VAL A 54 0.42 -14.46 2.38
N THR A 55 1.59 -14.83 1.86
CA THR A 55 2.26 -16.10 2.22
C THR A 55 2.93 -15.99 3.60
N ASP A 56 3.32 -17.13 4.17
CA ASP A 56 4.04 -17.18 5.45
C ASP A 56 5.35 -16.38 5.40
N GLU A 57 6.06 -16.39 4.28
CA GLU A 57 7.30 -15.63 4.09
C GLU A 57 7.04 -14.12 4.11
N ILE A 58 5.97 -13.66 3.45
CA ILE A 58 5.58 -12.25 3.43
C ILE A 58 5.13 -11.81 4.83
N TRP A 59 4.34 -12.64 5.51
CA TRP A 59 3.91 -12.38 6.87
C TRP A 59 5.09 -12.30 7.84
N ALA A 60 5.99 -13.29 7.81
CA ALA A 60 7.17 -13.33 8.66
C ALA A 60 8.09 -12.12 8.43
N ALA A 61 8.30 -11.71 7.16
CA ALA A 61 9.10 -10.54 6.84
C ALA A 61 8.50 -9.23 7.40
N ALA A 62 7.17 -9.07 7.34
CA ALA A 62 6.48 -7.92 7.93
C ALA A 62 6.51 -7.97 9.46
N ALA A 63 6.18 -9.11 10.07
CA ALA A 63 6.16 -9.29 11.52
C ALA A 63 7.54 -9.12 12.17
N ALA A 64 8.63 -9.39 11.44
CA ALA A 64 9.99 -9.14 11.92
C ALA A 64 10.36 -7.64 12.00
N ARG A 65 9.54 -6.75 11.43
CA ARG A 65 9.87 -5.32 11.23
C ARG A 65 8.83 -4.36 11.79
N PHE A 66 7.68 -4.86 12.20
CA PHE A 66 6.59 -4.07 12.76
C PHE A 66 6.12 -4.71 14.05
N GLU A 67 5.91 -3.88 15.06
CA GLU A 67 5.18 -4.30 16.26
C GLU A 67 3.73 -4.63 15.91
N GLU A 68 3.07 -5.44 16.73
CA GLU A 68 1.69 -5.90 16.52
C GLU A 68 0.72 -4.74 16.24
N LYS A 69 0.84 -3.62 16.98
CA LYS A 69 0.00 -2.43 16.78
C LYS A 69 0.26 -1.76 15.43
N GLN A 70 1.52 -1.69 14.99
CA GLN A 70 1.90 -1.13 13.69
C GLN A 70 1.38 -2.01 12.56
N LEU A 71 1.56 -3.33 12.67
CA LEU A 71 1.10 -4.29 11.68
C LEU A 71 -0.43 -4.28 11.55
N SER A 72 -1.14 -4.21 12.68
CA SER A 72 -2.60 -4.06 12.70
C SER A 72 -3.06 -2.78 12.01
N ALA A 73 -2.38 -1.66 12.27
CA ALA A 73 -2.68 -0.38 11.61
C ALA A 73 -2.45 -0.45 10.09
N ILE A 74 -1.37 -1.12 9.66
CA ILE A 74 -1.09 -1.35 8.22
C ILE A 74 -2.23 -2.16 7.60
N ILE A 75 -2.61 -3.30 8.19
CA ILE A 75 -3.69 -4.16 7.68
C ILE A 75 -5.00 -3.39 7.58
N LEU A 76 -5.35 -2.63 8.61
CA LEU A 76 -6.56 -1.81 8.60
C LEU A 76 -6.52 -0.76 7.49
N HIS A 77 -5.39 -0.09 7.30
CA HIS A 77 -5.23 0.91 6.24
C HIS A 77 -5.35 0.30 4.84
N LEU A 78 -4.77 -0.89 4.63
CA LEU A 78 -4.87 -1.64 3.39
C LEU A 78 -6.33 -2.03 3.11
N ALA A 79 -7.05 -2.54 4.11
CA ALA A 79 -8.45 -2.92 4.00
C ALA A 79 -9.35 -1.72 3.65
N MET A 80 -9.19 -0.60 4.36
CA MET A 80 -9.95 0.63 4.11
C MET A 80 -9.68 1.19 2.70
N THR A 81 -8.42 1.23 2.27
CA THR A 81 -8.05 1.67 0.92
C THR A 81 -8.69 0.78 -0.14
N ASN A 82 -8.64 -0.54 0.07
CA ASN A 82 -9.25 -1.53 -0.81
C ASN A 82 -10.79 -1.43 -0.88
N MET A 83 -11.45 -1.11 0.24
CA MET A 83 -12.89 -0.86 0.29
C MET A 83 -13.25 0.40 -0.53
N VAL A 84 -12.56 1.51 -0.29
CA VAL A 84 -12.82 2.78 -1.02
C VAL A 84 -12.57 2.61 -2.51
N ASN A 85 -11.50 1.91 -2.91
CA ASN A 85 -11.23 1.60 -4.33
C ASN A 85 -12.39 0.84 -4.99
N ARG A 86 -13.00 -0.13 -4.29
CA ARG A 86 -14.16 -0.90 -4.80
C ARG A 86 -15.40 -0.03 -4.94
N ILE A 87 -15.69 0.83 -3.96
CA ILE A 87 -16.81 1.78 -4.03
C ILE A 87 -16.63 2.72 -5.24
N ASN A 88 -15.48 3.37 -5.34
CA ASN A 88 -15.17 4.31 -6.42
C ASN A 88 -15.26 3.65 -7.80
N HIS A 89 -14.80 2.40 -7.92
CA HIS A 89 -14.92 1.64 -9.16
C HIS A 89 -16.38 1.38 -9.54
N THR A 90 -17.21 0.92 -8.60
CA THR A 90 -18.63 0.64 -8.83
C THR A 90 -19.41 1.85 -9.30
N VAL A 91 -19.15 3.02 -8.72
CA VAL A 91 -19.84 4.29 -9.08
C VAL A 91 -19.17 5.03 -10.24
N ARG A 92 -18.08 4.48 -10.80
CA ARG A 92 -17.29 5.10 -11.88
C ARG A 92 -16.79 6.51 -11.53
N GLU A 93 -16.36 6.70 -10.28
CA GLU A 93 -15.83 7.97 -9.81
C GLU A 93 -14.62 8.40 -10.65
N GLN A 94 -14.62 9.66 -11.11
CA GLN A 94 -13.51 10.18 -11.92
C GLN A 94 -12.30 10.47 -11.03
N ALA A 95 -11.12 10.04 -11.48
CA ALA A 95 -9.88 10.36 -10.79
C ALA A 95 -9.68 11.88 -10.70
N GLY A 96 -9.23 12.37 -9.54
CA GLY A 96 -8.94 13.79 -9.32
C GLY A 96 -10.09 14.58 -8.66
N LYS A 97 -11.25 13.97 -8.46
CA LYS A 97 -12.31 14.54 -7.62
C LYS A 97 -12.03 14.22 -6.14
N THR A 98 -11.95 15.26 -5.32
CA THR A 98 -12.02 15.18 -3.87
C THR A 98 -13.44 15.47 -3.45
N TRP A 99 -14.07 14.56 -2.72
CA TRP A 99 -15.23 14.87 -1.89
C TRP A 99 -14.79 15.65 -0.65
#